data_AF-A0A453BPX1-F1
#
_entry.id   AF-A0A453BPX1-F1
#
_cell.length_a   1.000
_cell.length_b   1.000
_cell.length_c   1.000
_cell.angle_alpha   90.00
_cell.angle_beta   90.00
_cell.angle_gamma   90.00
#
_symmetry.space_group_name_H-M   'P 1'
#
loop_
_entity.id
_entity.type
_entity.pdbx_description
1 polymer ?
#
loop_
_entity_poly.entity_id
_entity_poly.type
_entity_poly.pdbx_seq_one_letter_code
_entity_poly.pdbx_strand_id
1 'polypeptide(L)'
;LVSLSSDEHYFLGSSMDGSIKLFDLRLIQKGAIQSYAGHVNSHNNLPLVVDPSETLLMSGGEDCTVRIWSIKTGEQIFAKSVADTLFTALCWPESNLNLDGSSSLFDLNHSWGAWMGSRDGLFYMHGT
;
A
#
# COMPACT_ATOMS: atom_id res chain seq x y z
N LEU A 1 9.55 0.06 4.68
CA LEU A 1 9.18 1.15 5.62
C LEU A 1 8.69 2.32 4.77
N VAL A 2 7.59 2.96 5.15
CA VAL A 2 7.02 4.14 4.48
C VAL A 2 6.67 5.16 5.55
N SER A 3 7.04 6.43 5.36
CA SER A 3 6.63 7.55 6.23
C SER A 3 5.35 8.18 5.71
N LEU A 4 4.47 8.59 6.62
CA LEU A 4 3.31 9.41 6.26
C LEU A 4 3.75 10.86 6.08
N SER A 5 3.33 11.49 4.99
CA SER A 5 3.59 12.89 4.66
C SER A 5 2.66 13.87 5.41
N SER A 6 1.44 13.45 5.78
CA SER A 6 0.49 14.34 6.46
C SER A 6 0.87 14.61 7.91
N ASP A 7 1.62 13.72 8.56
CA ASP A 7 2.15 13.92 9.90
C ASP A 7 3.48 13.16 10.04
N GLU A 8 4.57 13.93 10.08
CA GLU A 8 5.98 13.46 10.11
C GLU A 8 6.29 12.52 11.28
N HIS A 9 5.40 12.46 12.28
CA HIS A 9 5.56 11.60 13.43
C HIS A 9 5.10 10.17 13.18
N TYR A 10 4.40 9.87 12.09
CA TYR A 10 3.92 8.52 11.81
C TYR A 10 4.71 7.82 10.71
N PHE A 11 5.00 6.53 10.93
CA PHE A 11 5.58 5.67 9.91
C PHE A 11 5.04 4.25 9.98
N LEU A 12 5.03 3.60 8.83
CA LEU A 12 4.63 2.22 8.62
C LEU A 12 5.87 1.34 8.39
N GLY A 13 6.00 0.29 9.20
CA GLY A 13 7.00 -0.75 9.04
C GLY A 13 6.36 -2.05 8.62
N SER A 14 6.87 -2.69 7.57
CA SER A 14 6.62 -4.10 7.30
C SER A 14 7.71 -4.96 7.93
N SER A 15 7.34 -6.18 8.30
CA SER A 15 8.20 -7.21 8.85
C SER A 15 8.21 -8.43 7.93
N MET A 16 9.27 -9.24 8.01
CA MET A 16 9.40 -10.47 7.21
C MET A 16 8.31 -11.49 7.54
N ASP A 17 7.74 -11.44 8.74
CA ASP A 17 6.63 -12.30 9.19
C ASP A 17 5.26 -11.94 8.54
N GLY A 18 5.22 -10.97 7.62
CA GLY A 18 4.00 -10.52 6.96
C GLY A 18 3.22 -9.48 7.76
N SER A 19 3.65 -9.13 8.96
CA SER A 19 3.01 -8.08 9.74
C SER A 19 3.40 -6.69 9.25
N ILE A 20 2.43 -5.78 9.20
CA ILE A 20 2.67 -4.36 8.99
C ILE A 20 2.20 -3.62 10.24
N LYS A 21 2.96 -2.63 10.68
CA LYS A 21 2.70 -1.89 11.90
C LYS A 21 2.84 -0.40 11.68
N LEU A 22 1.92 0.36 12.28
CA LEU A 22 1.99 1.82 12.37
C LEU A 22 2.62 2.20 13.70
N PHE A 23 3.52 3.17 13.64
CA PHE A 23 4.22 3.71 14.80
C PHE A 23 4.06 5.23 14.84
N ASP A 24 3.97 5.76 16.06
CA ASP A 24 4.14 7.18 16.35
C ASP A 24 5.53 7.37 16.98
N LEU A 25 6.38 8.17 16.34
CA LEU A 25 7.73 8.49 16.80
C LEU A 25 7.74 9.09 18.21
N ARG A 26 6.69 9.82 18.60
CA ARG A 26 6.55 10.42 19.93
C ARG A 26 6.27 9.37 21.01
N LEU A 27 5.72 8.21 20.61
CA LEU A 27 5.31 7.12 21.48
C LEU A 27 6.06 5.82 21.20
N ILE A 28 7.23 5.89 20.55
CA ILE A 28 7.97 4.70 20.09
C ILE A 28 8.22 3.67 21.20
N GLN A 29 8.40 4.13 22.44
CA GLN A 29 8.61 3.27 23.62
C GLN A 29 7.38 2.42 23.98
N LYS A 30 6.18 2.85 23.59
CA LYS A 30 4.93 2.10 23.79
C LYS A 30 4.72 1.02 22.72
N GLY A 31 5.53 1.01 21.66
CA GLY A 31 5.42 0.09 20.54
C GLY A 31 4.48 0.59 19.45
N ALA A 32 3.97 -0.34 18.64
CA ALA A 32 3.08 -0.04 17.53
C ALA A 32 1.71 0.41 18.05
N ILE A 33 1.16 1.45 17.42
CA ILE A 33 -0.19 1.96 17.74
C ILE A 33 -1.28 1.20 16.97
N GLN A 34 -0.93 0.66 15.80
CA GLN A 34 -1.82 -0.14 14.95
C GLN A 34 -1.05 -1.28 14.31
N SER A 35 -1.72 -2.41 14.07
CA SER A 35 -1.18 -3.54 13.31
C SER A 35 -2.13 -3.95 12.19
N TYR A 36 -1.57 -4.23 11.03
CA TYR A 36 -2.26 -4.75 9.86
C TYR A 36 -1.70 -6.15 9.58
N ALA A 37 -2.51 -7.16 9.84
CA ALA A 37 -2.15 -8.56 9.70
C ALA A 37 -2.89 -9.19 8.52
N GLY A 38 -2.40 -10.34 8.08
CA GLY A 38 -3.07 -11.18 7.09
C GLY A 38 -2.12 -11.81 6.10
N HIS A 39 -1.04 -11.12 5.72
CA HIS A 39 -0.04 -11.68 4.82
C HIS A 39 0.67 -12.87 5.43
N VAL A 40 0.89 -13.88 4.60
CA VAL A 40 1.81 -14.97 4.91
C VAL A 40 3.10 -14.72 4.14
N ASN A 41 4.15 -14.39 4.87
CA ASN A 41 5.44 -14.00 4.30
C ASN A 41 6.57 -14.62 5.14
N SER A 42 7.66 -14.97 4.48
CA SER A 42 8.69 -15.84 5.06
C SER A 42 10.12 -15.41 4.71
N HIS A 43 10.39 -14.97 3.47
CA HIS A 43 11.77 -14.75 3.01
C HIS A 43 12.02 -13.40 2.33
N ASN A 44 11.00 -12.79 1.74
CA ASN A 44 11.12 -11.64 0.86
C ASN A 44 10.57 -10.36 1.49
N ASN A 45 10.95 -9.24 0.88
CA ASN A 45 10.41 -7.94 1.24
C ASN A 45 8.91 -7.90 0.94
N LEU A 46 8.15 -7.35 1.88
CA LEU A 46 6.74 -7.06 1.71
C LEU A 46 6.59 -5.62 1.20
N PRO A 47 6.39 -5.40 -0.12
CA PRO A 47 6.18 -4.06 -0.66
C PRO A 47 4.92 -3.45 -0.05
N LEU A 48 5.02 -2.18 0.34
CA LEU A 48 3.91 -1.42 0.89
C LEU A 48 3.88 -0.03 0.27
N VAL A 49 2.68 0.51 0.09
CA VAL A 49 2.44 1.85 -0.41
C VAL A 49 1.21 2.43 0.27
N VAL A 50 1.21 3.75 0.42
CA VAL A 50 0.10 4.52 0.97
C VAL A 50 -0.47 5.38 -0.14
N ASP A 51 -1.77 5.59 -0.13
CA ASP A 51 -2.41 6.48 -1.09
C ASP A 51 -2.10 7.97 -0.80
N PRO A 52 -2.25 8.89 -1.77
CA PRO A 52 -1.99 10.31 -1.59
C PRO A 52 -2.84 10.98 -0.50
N SER A 53 -4.01 10.43 -0.15
CA SER A 53 -4.85 10.93 0.94
C SER A 53 -4.51 10.32 2.31
N GLU A 54 -3.59 9.35 2.36
CA GLU A 54 -3.13 8.64 3.56
C GLU A 54 -4.25 7.98 4.36
N THR A 55 -5.27 7.52 3.64
CA THR A 55 -6.42 6.81 4.21
C THR A 55 -6.30 5.30 4.02
N LEU A 56 -5.58 4.87 2.99
CA LEU A 56 -5.44 3.50 2.52
C LEU A 56 -3.98 3.07 2.51
N LEU A 57 -3.74 1.91 3.09
CA LEU A 57 -2.48 1.18 3.00
C LEU A 57 -2.69 0.00 2.05
N MET A 58 -1.80 -0.16 1.06
CA MET A 58 -1.78 -1.31 0.17
C MET A 58 -0.46 -2.08 0.33
N SER A 59 -0.53 -3.41 0.29
CA SER A 59 0.65 -4.27 0.18
C SER A 59 0.36 -5.57 -0.56
N GLY A 60 1.41 -6.18 -1.11
CA GLY A 60 1.35 -7.46 -1.82
C GLY A 60 2.32 -8.45 -1.20
N GLY A 61 1.82 -9.58 -0.71
CA GLY A 61 2.59 -10.57 0.04
C GLY A 61 3.17 -11.70 -0.81
N GLU A 62 4.00 -12.53 -0.18
CA GLU A 62 4.44 -13.82 -0.75
C GLU A 62 3.30 -14.82 -0.94
N ASP A 63 2.20 -14.65 -0.20
CA ASP A 63 0.94 -15.36 -0.40
C ASP A 63 0.22 -14.98 -1.72
N CYS A 64 0.90 -14.21 -2.58
CA CYS A 64 0.42 -13.69 -3.85
C CYS A 64 -0.90 -12.90 -3.74
N THR A 65 -1.23 -12.48 -2.52
CA THR A 65 -2.44 -11.74 -2.19
C THR A 65 -2.10 -10.26 -2.11
N VAL A 66 -2.92 -9.44 -2.76
CA VAL A 66 -2.92 -7.99 -2.57
C VAL A 66 -3.94 -7.67 -1.50
N ARG A 67 -3.53 -6.88 -0.51
CA ARG A 67 -4.36 -6.47 0.61
C ARG A 67 -4.38 -4.96 0.75
N ILE A 68 -5.53 -4.44 1.16
CA ILE A 68 -5.74 -3.02 1.41
C ILE A 68 -6.41 -2.86 2.76
N TRP A 69 -5.91 -1.93 3.56
CA TRP A 69 -6.46 -1.58 4.86
C TRP A 69 -6.75 -0.10 4.94
N SER A 70 -7.73 0.25 5.76
CA SER A 70 -7.85 1.63 6.26
C SER A 70 -6.74 1.88 7.27
N ILE A 71 -5.93 2.92 7.06
CA ILE A 71 -4.88 3.32 8.01
C ILE A 71 -5.50 3.74 9.35
N LYS A 72 -6.62 4.46 9.30
CA LYS A 72 -7.27 5.00 10.50
C LYS A 72 -7.91 3.94 11.38
N THR A 73 -8.58 2.96 10.79
CA THR A 73 -9.32 1.93 11.55
C THR A 73 -8.55 0.63 11.72
N GLY A 74 -7.51 0.38 10.90
CA GLY A 74 -6.82 -0.91 10.79
C GLY A 74 -7.64 -2.00 10.10
N GLU A 75 -8.86 -1.69 9.65
CA GLU A 75 -9.72 -2.67 9.01
C GLU A 75 -9.19 -3.04 7.63
N GLN A 76 -9.18 -4.33 7.33
CA GLN A 76 -8.88 -4.83 6.00
C GLN A 76 -10.09 -4.63 5.09
N ILE A 77 -9.98 -3.71 4.14
CA ILE A 77 -11.05 -3.38 3.19
C ILE A 77 -11.06 -4.37 2.02
N PHE A 78 -9.89 -4.85 1.62
CA PHE A 78 -9.74 -5.72 0.45
C PHE A 78 -8.64 -6.75 0.66
N ALA A 79 -8.86 -7.97 0.17
CA ALA A 79 -7.84 -9.00 0.04
C ALA A 79 -8.18 -9.91 -1.13
N LYS A 80 -7.27 -10.04 -2.10
CA LYS A 80 -7.47 -10.94 -3.25
C LYS A 80 -6.15 -11.47 -3.78
N SER A 81 -6.11 -12.76 -4.10
CA SER A 81 -5.03 -13.35 -4.90
C SER A 81 -5.19 -12.86 -6.34
N VAL A 82 -4.26 -12.03 -6.81
CA VAL A 82 -4.34 -11.39 -8.13
C VAL A 82 -3.48 -12.13 -9.16
N ALA A 83 -2.44 -12.82 -8.71
CA ALA A 83 -1.57 -13.62 -9.57
C ALA A 83 -0.93 -14.76 -8.76
N ASP A 84 -0.15 -15.63 -9.41
CA ASP A 84 0.65 -16.68 -8.76
C ASP A 84 2.13 -16.26 -8.65
N THR A 85 2.36 -14.97 -8.41
CA THR A 85 3.69 -14.37 -8.49
C THR A 85 3.92 -13.31 -7.43
N LEU A 86 5.18 -13.12 -7.08
CA LEU A 86 5.61 -12.23 -6.02
C LEU A 86 5.58 -10.78 -6.50
N PHE A 87 4.96 -9.89 -5.73
CA PHE A 87 5.00 -8.46 -6.01
C PHE A 87 6.34 -7.89 -5.55
N THR A 88 7.03 -7.17 -6.44
CA THR A 88 8.34 -6.56 -6.16
C THR A 88 8.26 -5.05 -5.99
N ALA A 89 7.24 -4.41 -6.56
CA ALA A 89 7.03 -2.97 -6.48
C ALA A 89 5.54 -2.65 -6.44
N LEU A 90 5.17 -1.63 -5.67
CA LEU A 90 3.83 -1.06 -5.64
C LEU A 90 3.97 0.46 -5.77
N CYS A 91 3.08 1.08 -6.52
CA CYS A 91 3.08 2.52 -6.70
C CYS A 91 1.65 3.04 -6.76
N TRP A 92 1.36 4.07 -5.96
CA TRP A 92 0.16 4.85 -6.11
C TRP A 92 0.48 6.05 -7.00
N PRO A 93 -0.24 6.26 -8.12
CA PRO A 93 -0.07 7.45 -8.93
C PRO A 93 -0.55 8.67 -8.14
N GLU A 94 0.33 9.65 -7.95
CA GLU A 94 -0.13 10.97 -7.50
C GLU A 94 -1.00 11.57 -8.60
N SER A 95 -2.20 12.02 -8.24
CA SER A 95 -3.20 12.59 -9.16
C SER A 95 -2.78 13.93 -9.77
N ASN A 96 -1.51 14.34 -9.67
CA ASN A 96 -1.06 15.70 -9.96
C ASN A 96 0.01 15.81 -11.05
N LEU A 97 0.19 14.78 -11.89
CA LEU A 97 1.05 14.89 -13.06
C LEU A 97 0.24 15.37 -14.28
N ASN A 98 -0.08 16.67 -14.29
CA ASN A 98 -0.30 17.41 -15.55
C ASN A 98 1.06 17.60 -16.23
N LEU A 99 1.64 16.54 -16.81
CA LEU A 99 2.91 16.64 -17.55
C LEU A 99 2.76 16.89 -19.04
N ASP A 100 1.54 16.87 -19.58
CA ASP A 100 1.29 17.28 -20.95
C ASP A 100 0.02 18.12 -20.97
N GLY A 101 0.04 19.26 -21.66
CA GLY A 101 -1.15 20.08 -21.96
C GLY A 101 -2.18 19.38 -22.88
N SER A 102 -2.21 18.05 -22.85
CA SER A 102 -3.22 17.20 -23.46
C SER A 102 -4.28 16.91 -22.40
N SER A 103 -5.49 17.41 -22.67
CA SER A 103 -6.70 17.13 -21.91
C SER A 103 -6.78 15.66 -21.53
N SER A 104 -6.69 15.43 -20.23
CA SER A 104 -7.17 14.29 -19.47
C SER A 104 -7.80 13.15 -20.28
N LEU A 105 -7.00 12.18 -20.68
CA LEU A 105 -7.51 10.86 -21.09
C LEU A 105 -7.84 9.98 -19.87
N PHE A 106 -7.62 10.48 -18.65
CA PHE A 106 -7.89 9.77 -17.40
C PHE A 106 -8.70 10.62 -16.40
N ASP A 107 -9.53 11.56 -16.87
CA ASP A 107 -10.54 12.15 -15.99
C ASP A 107 -11.79 11.27 -15.96
N LEU A 108 -11.76 10.26 -15.10
CA LEU A 108 -12.96 9.52 -14.71
C LEU A 108 -12.95 9.31 -13.19
N ASN A 109 -13.42 10.36 -12.51
CA ASN A 109 -14.36 10.28 -11.38
C ASN A 109 -14.20 9.06 -10.44
N HIS A 110 -13.75 9.32 -9.22
CA HIS A 110 -13.88 8.45 -8.04
C HIS A 110 -13.15 7.10 -8.03
N SER A 111 -12.40 6.76 -9.07
CA SER A 111 -11.61 5.53 -9.07
C SER A 111 -10.20 5.78 -8.48
N TRP A 112 -9.89 5.09 -7.39
CA TRP A 112 -8.50 4.95 -6.96
C TRP A 112 -7.85 3.83 -7.78
N GLY A 113 -6.57 3.97 -8.11
CA GLY A 113 -5.86 2.89 -8.78
C GLY A 113 -4.39 2.89 -8.44
N ALA A 114 -3.78 1.71 -8.44
CA ALA A 114 -2.39 1.52 -8.09
C ALA A 114 -1.73 0.51 -9.04
N TRP A 115 -0.45 0.77 -9.33
CA TRP A 115 0.39 -0.10 -10.15
C TRP A 115 1.13 -1.10 -9.28
N MET A 116 1.26 -2.32 -9.79
CA MET A 116 1.91 -3.43 -9.10
C MET A 116 2.88 -4.11 -10.07
N GLY A 117 4.16 -4.11 -9.73
CA GLY A 117 5.21 -4.79 -10.49
C GLY A 117 5.47 -6.18 -9.93
N SER A 118 5.64 -7.13 -10.83
CA SER A 118 6.08 -8.49 -10.51
C SER A 118 7.05 -8.99 -11.60
N ARG A 119 7.65 -10.16 -11.38
CA ARG A 119 8.50 -10.84 -12.37
C ARG A 119 7.76 -11.13 -13.68
N ASP A 120 6.46 -11.39 -13.60
CA ASP A 120 5.66 -11.78 -14.77
C ASP A 120 5.05 -10.58 -15.51
N GLY A 121 5.20 -9.37 -14.98
CA GLY A 121 4.74 -8.15 -15.64
C GLY A 121 4.27 -7.05 -14.69
N LEU A 122 3.63 -6.05 -15.30
CA LEU A 122 3.04 -4.91 -14.61
C LEU A 122 1.52 -5.06 -14.59
N PHE A 123 0.93 -4.94 -13.41
CA PHE A 123 -0.51 -5.05 -13.16
C PHE A 123 -1.05 -3.69 -12.70
N TYR A 124 -2.27 -3.37 -13.09
CA TYR A 124 -2.98 -2.19 -12.63
C TYR A 124 -4.25 -2.62 -11.90
N MET A 125 -4.40 -2.16 -10.66
CA MET A 125 -5.61 -2.34 -9.89
C MET A 125 -6.34 -1.01 -9.84
N HIS A 126 -7.65 -1.03 -10.12
CA HIS A 126 -8.54 0.10 -9.89
C HIS A 126 -9.68 -0.33 -8.97
N GLY A 127 -10.13 0.58 -8.11
CA GLY A 127 -11.41 0.48 -7.41
C GLY A 127 -12.50 1.26 -8.14
N THR A 128 -13.71 0.70 -8.14
CA THR A 128 -14.95 1.36 -8.61
C THR A 128 -15.70 1.98 -7.45
#